data_AF-A0A6L8TZW5-F1
#
_entry.id   AF-A0A6L8TZW5-F1
#
_cell.length_a   1.000
_cell.length_b   1.000
_cell.length_c   1.000
_cell.angle_alpha   90.00
_cell.angle_beta   90.00
_cell.angle_gamma   90.00
#
_symmetry.space_group_name_H-M   'P 1'
#
loop_
_entity.id
_entity.type
_entity.pdbx_description
1 polymer ?
#
loop_
_entity_poly.entity_id
_entity_poly.type
_entity_poly.pdbx_seq_one_letter_code
_entity_poly.pdbx_strand_id
1 'polypeptide(L)'
;TTPPPRYTEASLVKKLEELGIGRPSTYAPTISTIQKRGYVMREDRPGMKRQIRIITLSKGKTSISTKTEIAGKEKSKLFPQDIGMMVNDYLVESFPEIVDYNFTAEVEEQFDRIAEGKLKLTGMLEKFYNSFHKTIENALEKKVKKTGVRFLGNHPETGEPVSVKMGRFGPVAQIGDTESDKKPRFASLARNQLLETITLEEALNLFRLPRSLGMHEGEEMVVGVGKFGPYVRYNGKFYSLKKGLDDPYTITAQRAVELIREKEESDRKKIIKDFGDIQILNGRYGPYITKDKKNYRIPRGDDAEKLTKEECMAIIEKTDKNKA
;
A
#
# COMPACT_ATOMS: atom_id res chain seq x y z
N THR A 1 -18.18 -10.51 22.97
CA THR A 1 -17.18 -9.47 23.29
C THR A 1 -16.66 -8.86 22.01
N THR A 2 -16.30 -7.59 22.01
CA THR A 2 -15.69 -6.92 20.85
C THR A 2 -14.18 -6.80 21.06
N PRO A 3 -13.37 -6.94 20.00
CA PRO A 3 -11.93 -6.72 20.12
C PRO A 3 -11.63 -5.26 20.48
N PRO A 4 -10.45 -4.97 21.07
CA PRO A 4 -9.99 -3.61 21.26
C PRO A 4 -9.97 -2.85 19.93
N PRO A 5 -10.41 -1.57 19.91
CA PRO A 5 -10.42 -0.79 18.69
C PRO A 5 -9.00 -0.48 18.23
N ARG A 6 -8.78 -0.49 16.92
CA ARG A 6 -7.54 0.02 16.33
C ARG A 6 -7.37 1.52 16.59
N TYR A 7 -6.12 1.97 16.52
CA TYR A 7 -5.80 3.38 16.64
C TYR A 7 -6.28 4.18 15.43
N THR A 8 -6.92 5.32 15.68
CA THR A 8 -6.89 6.50 14.80
C THR A 8 -5.64 7.32 15.07
N GLU A 9 -5.32 8.29 14.21
CA GLU A 9 -4.24 9.25 14.47
C GLU A 9 -4.42 9.92 15.84
N ALA A 10 -5.61 10.43 16.16
CA ALA A 10 -5.90 11.06 17.45
C ALA A 10 -5.71 10.12 18.64
N SER A 11 -6.18 8.88 18.56
CA SER A 11 -6.00 7.92 19.67
C SER A 11 -4.55 7.45 19.80
N LEU A 12 -3.78 7.43 18.70
CA LEU A 12 -2.36 7.13 18.74
C LEU A 12 -1.59 8.27 19.39
N VAL A 13 -1.90 9.53 19.03
CA VAL A 13 -1.34 10.71 19.72
C VAL A 13 -1.62 10.66 21.20
N LYS A 14 -2.88 10.42 21.59
CA LYS A 14 -3.25 10.28 23.00
C LYS A 14 -2.44 9.17 23.68
N LYS A 15 -2.23 8.04 23.01
CA LYS A 15 -1.46 6.93 23.59
C LYS A 15 0.03 7.26 23.72
N LEU A 16 0.61 7.97 22.76
CA LEU A 16 1.99 8.46 22.82
C LEU A 16 2.18 9.44 23.98
N GLU A 17 1.25 10.38 24.14
CA GLU A 17 1.21 11.33 25.25
C GLU A 17 1.11 10.64 26.61
N GLU A 18 0.19 9.66 26.76
CA GLU A 18 0.05 8.84 27.97
C GLU A 18 1.33 8.07 28.33
N LEU A 19 2.14 7.70 27.33
CA LEU A 19 3.40 6.98 27.52
C LEU A 19 4.61 7.92 27.66
N GLY A 20 4.43 9.24 27.56
CA GLY A 20 5.53 10.20 27.58
C GLY A 20 6.42 10.19 26.33
N ILE A 21 5.96 9.56 25.24
CA ILE A 21 6.72 9.37 24.00
C ILE A 21 6.40 10.52 23.05
N GLY A 22 7.40 11.36 22.78
CA GLY A 22 7.29 12.52 21.90
C GLY A 22 6.67 13.75 22.57
N ARG A 23 6.59 14.83 21.79
CA ARG A 23 6.11 16.17 22.18
C ARG A 23 5.09 16.72 21.17
N PRO A 24 4.33 17.78 21.49
CA PRO A 24 3.35 18.39 20.57
C PRO A 24 3.90 18.71 19.16
N SER A 25 5.19 19.07 19.08
CA SER A 25 5.90 19.33 17.82
C SER A 25 6.21 18.08 16.99
N THR A 26 6.15 16.88 17.59
CA THR A 26 6.62 15.62 16.99
C THR A 26 5.51 14.62 16.69
N TYR A 27 4.32 14.74 17.29
CA TYR A 27 3.23 13.78 17.12
C TYR A 27 2.80 13.63 15.64
N ALA A 28 2.44 14.75 15.00
CA ALA A 28 2.02 14.75 13.60
C ALA A 28 3.16 14.33 12.64
N PRO A 29 4.41 14.85 12.77
CA PRO A 29 5.53 14.37 11.98
C PRO A 29 5.82 12.88 12.11
N THR A 30 5.73 12.32 13.32
CA THR A 30 5.96 10.88 13.57
C THR A 30 4.93 10.03 12.82
N ILE A 31 3.64 10.34 12.99
CA ILE A 31 2.55 9.65 12.32
C ILE A 31 2.65 9.79 10.79
N SER A 32 2.99 10.98 10.30
CA SER A 32 3.21 11.22 8.87
C SER A 32 4.40 10.41 8.33
N THR A 33 5.48 10.28 9.11
CA THR A 33 6.68 9.55 8.71
C THR A 33 6.43 8.05 8.60
N ILE A 34 5.76 7.43 9.58
CA ILE A 34 5.46 5.99 9.53
C ILE A 34 4.47 5.64 8.41
N GLN A 35 3.57 6.57 8.06
CA GLN A 35 2.68 6.42 6.90
C GLN A 35 3.44 6.58 5.58
N LYS A 36 4.30 7.62 5.46
CA LYS A 36 5.09 7.88 4.25
C LYS A 36 6.07 6.74 3.94
N ARG A 37 6.63 6.11 4.98
CA ARG A 37 7.53 4.95 4.85
C ARG A 37 6.78 3.63 4.62
N GLY A 38 5.45 3.64 4.67
CA GLY A 38 4.62 2.47 4.41
C GLY A 38 4.59 1.44 5.55
N TYR A 39 5.02 1.80 6.76
CA TYR A 39 4.92 0.90 7.93
C TYR A 39 3.48 0.73 8.39
N VAL A 40 2.67 1.77 8.21
CA VAL A 40 1.27 1.82 8.60
C VAL A 40 0.48 2.48 7.47
N MET A 41 -0.71 1.97 7.20
CA MET A 41 -1.66 2.62 6.30
C MET A 41 -2.96 2.98 7.00
N ARG A 42 -3.55 4.11 6.60
CA ARG A 42 -4.88 4.50 7.00
C ARG A 42 -5.91 3.87 6.06
N GLU A 43 -6.80 3.06 6.61
CA GLU A 43 -7.80 2.33 5.82
C GLU A 43 -9.22 2.46 6.39
N ASP A 44 -10.18 2.33 5.49
CA ASP A 44 -11.58 2.04 5.79
C ASP A 44 -11.85 0.59 5.40
N ARG A 45 -12.37 -0.21 6.34
CA ARG A 45 -12.80 -1.59 6.06
C ARG A 45 -14.32 -1.68 6.16
N PRO A 46 -15.01 -1.98 5.05
CA PRO A 46 -16.44 -2.23 5.11
C PRO A 46 -16.66 -3.50 5.96
N GLY A 47 -17.45 -3.37 7.02
CA GLY A 47 -17.76 -4.54 7.85
C GLY A 47 -18.63 -5.54 7.09
N MET A 48 -18.52 -6.80 7.47
CA MET A 48 -19.30 -7.90 6.87
C MET A 48 -20.57 -8.13 7.67
N LYS A 49 -21.69 -8.34 6.97
CA LYS A 49 -22.94 -8.76 7.62
C LYS A 49 -22.76 -10.18 8.14
N ARG A 50 -23.01 -10.39 9.43
CA ARG A 50 -23.08 -11.73 10.03
C ARG A 50 -24.39 -11.91 10.75
N GLN A 51 -24.93 -13.12 10.69
CA GLN A 51 -26.08 -13.51 11.49
C GLN A 51 -25.60 -14.04 12.83
N ILE A 52 -26.16 -13.52 13.91
CA ILE A 52 -25.91 -13.99 15.27
C ILE A 52 -27.20 -14.55 15.86
N ARG A 53 -27.07 -15.67 16.58
CA ARG A 53 -28.16 -16.24 17.36
C ARG A 53 -28.05 -15.72 18.79
N ILE A 54 -29.08 -15.03 19.25
CA ILE A 54 -29.20 -14.53 20.61
C ILE A 54 -30.12 -15.50 21.35
N ILE A 55 -29.55 -16.23 22.30
CA ILE A 55 -30.30 -17.11 23.19
C ILE A 55 -30.53 -16.34 24.49
N THR A 56 -31.79 -16.08 24.82
CA THR A 56 -32.17 -15.37 26.05
C THR A 56 -32.86 -16.34 26.99
N LEU A 57 -32.32 -16.50 28.19
CA LEU A 57 -32.95 -17.27 29.26
C LEU A 57 -33.70 -16.30 30.18
N SER A 58 -35.03 -16.42 30.25
CA SER A 58 -35.87 -15.63 31.16
C SER A 58 -36.90 -16.54 31.81
N LYS A 59 -36.99 -16.48 33.16
CA LYS A 59 -37.93 -17.30 33.96
C LYS A 59 -37.91 -18.80 33.60
N GLY A 60 -36.71 -19.38 33.42
CA GLY A 60 -36.55 -20.80 33.07
C GLY A 60 -36.94 -21.18 31.64
N LYS A 61 -37.32 -20.21 30.79
CA LYS A 61 -37.60 -20.44 29.36
C LYS A 61 -36.50 -19.80 28.50
N THR A 62 -35.97 -20.59 27.57
CA THR A 62 -35.03 -20.11 26.56
C THR A 62 -35.79 -19.64 25.32
N SER A 63 -35.61 -18.38 24.92
CA SER A 63 -36.00 -17.89 23.60
C SER A 63 -34.77 -17.76 22.70
N ILE A 64 -34.92 -18.09 21.42
CA ILE A 64 -33.87 -17.95 20.42
C ILE A 64 -34.33 -16.91 19.42
N SER A 65 -33.54 -15.85 19.23
CA SER A 65 -33.77 -14.84 18.20
C SER A 65 -32.55 -14.73 17.29
N THR A 66 -32.78 -14.46 16.01
CA THR A 66 -31.70 -14.24 15.03
C THR A 66 -31.61 -12.74 14.77
N LYS A 67 -30.40 -12.19 14.91
CA LYS A 67 -30.12 -10.79 14.62
C LYS A 67 -29.01 -10.69 13.58
N THR A 68 -29.14 -9.78 12.64
CA THR A 68 -28.07 -9.44 11.72
C THR A 68 -27.27 -8.28 12.30
N GLU A 69 -25.95 -8.40 12.34
CA GLU A 69 -25.05 -7.32 12.71
C GLU A 69 -23.92 -7.15 11.71
N ILE A 70 -23.29 -5.98 11.70
CA ILE A 70 -22.12 -5.68 10.87
C ILE A 70 -20.88 -5.86 11.73
N ALA A 71 -20.06 -6.85 11.41
CA ALA A 71 -18.82 -7.15 12.11
C ALA A 71 -17.59 -6.62 11.36
N GLY A 72 -16.59 -6.13 12.09
CA GLY A 72 -15.30 -5.73 11.52
C GLY A 72 -15.31 -4.41 10.73
N LYS A 73 -16.34 -3.58 10.88
CA LYS A 73 -16.37 -2.24 10.28
C LYS A 73 -15.35 -1.35 10.96
N GLU A 74 -14.38 -0.86 10.19
CA GLU A 74 -13.35 0.05 10.66
C GLU A 74 -13.35 1.29 9.76
N LYS A 75 -13.23 2.48 10.35
CA LYS A 75 -13.19 3.74 9.61
C LYS A 75 -12.03 4.59 10.09
N SER A 76 -11.22 5.08 9.16
CA SER A 76 -10.05 5.92 9.39
C SER A 76 -9.08 5.34 10.43
N LYS A 77 -8.85 4.03 10.38
CA LYS A 77 -7.97 3.32 11.33
C LYS A 77 -6.60 3.08 10.72
N LEU A 78 -5.61 3.01 11.59
CA LEU A 78 -4.23 2.70 11.26
C LEU A 78 -4.02 1.17 11.28
N PHE A 79 -3.52 0.63 10.18
CA PHE A 79 -3.20 -0.78 10.01
C PHE A 79 -1.71 -0.97 9.75
N PRO A 80 -1.00 -1.77 10.56
CA PRO A 80 0.38 -2.10 10.26
C PRO A 80 0.47 -2.86 8.94
N GLN A 81 1.56 -2.64 8.22
CA GLN A 81 1.88 -3.33 6.97
C GLN A 81 3.00 -4.34 7.20
N ASP A 82 3.18 -5.30 6.29
CA ASP A 82 4.21 -6.34 6.41
C ASP A 82 5.61 -5.77 6.66
N ILE A 83 5.98 -4.71 5.94
CA ILE A 83 7.27 -4.04 6.15
C ILE A 83 7.39 -3.41 7.55
N GLY A 84 6.30 -2.87 8.08
CA GLY A 84 6.27 -2.29 9.42
C GLY A 84 6.42 -3.35 10.50
N MET A 85 5.71 -4.48 10.37
CA MET A 85 5.80 -5.61 11.30
C MET A 85 7.19 -6.24 11.23
N MET A 86 7.72 -6.50 10.04
CA MET A 86 9.06 -7.09 9.86
C MET A 86 10.17 -6.21 10.46
N VAL A 87 10.11 -4.89 10.24
CA VAL A 87 11.06 -3.95 10.86
C VAL A 87 10.89 -3.94 12.38
N ASN A 88 9.64 -3.90 12.87
CA ASN A 88 9.37 -3.94 14.30
C ASN A 88 9.92 -5.21 14.96
N ASP A 89 9.64 -6.37 14.39
CA ASP A 89 10.08 -7.66 14.95
C ASP A 89 11.60 -7.76 14.97
N TYR A 90 12.27 -7.30 13.90
CA TYR A 90 13.72 -7.20 13.88
C TYR A 90 14.27 -6.27 14.96
N LEU A 91 13.65 -5.10 15.15
CA LEU A 91 14.10 -4.13 16.15
C LEU A 91 13.85 -4.60 17.58
N VAL A 92 12.72 -5.25 17.85
CA VAL A 92 12.41 -5.85 19.16
C VAL A 92 13.37 -6.99 19.49
N GLU A 93 13.70 -7.82 18.52
CA GLU A 93 14.64 -8.93 18.71
C GLU A 93 16.10 -8.46 18.86
N SER A 94 16.51 -7.44 18.09
CA SER A 94 17.91 -7.00 18.00
C SER A 94 18.25 -5.85 18.97
N PHE A 95 17.28 -5.01 19.31
CA PHE A 95 17.45 -3.78 20.09
C PHE A 95 16.35 -3.59 21.15
N PRO A 96 16.06 -4.61 22.00
CA PRO A 96 14.92 -4.58 22.93
C PRO A 96 14.94 -3.38 23.89
N GLU A 97 16.13 -2.97 24.35
CA GLU A 97 16.28 -1.83 25.26
C GLU A 97 15.85 -0.49 24.64
N ILE A 98 16.06 -0.31 23.34
CA ILE A 98 15.87 0.99 22.67
C ILE A 98 14.46 1.15 22.13
N VAL A 99 13.80 0.05 21.78
CA VAL A 99 12.39 0.08 21.36
C VAL A 99 11.42 0.02 22.54
N ASP A 100 11.92 -0.08 23.77
CA ASP A 100 11.09 -0.01 24.96
C ASP A 100 10.43 1.37 25.11
N TYR A 101 9.19 1.36 25.58
CA TYR A 101 8.41 2.58 25.77
C TYR A 101 9.00 3.47 26.88
N ASN A 102 9.48 2.87 27.97
CA ASN A 102 10.05 3.65 29.07
C ASN A 102 11.39 4.27 28.67
N PHE A 103 12.22 3.54 27.93
CA PHE A 103 13.46 4.09 27.40
C PHE A 103 13.20 5.36 26.57
N THR A 104 12.23 5.29 25.66
CA THR A 104 11.90 6.44 24.80
C THR A 104 11.38 7.62 25.62
N ALA A 105 10.52 7.37 26.62
CA ALA A 105 10.01 8.40 27.52
C ALA A 105 11.12 9.05 28.36
N GLU A 106 12.06 8.25 28.87
CA GLU A 106 13.19 8.72 29.66
C GLU A 106 14.11 9.63 28.82
N VAL A 107 14.40 9.25 27.58
CA VAL A 107 15.22 10.06 26.67
C VAL A 107 14.57 11.43 26.41
N GLU A 108 13.25 11.45 26.21
CA GLU A 108 12.51 12.70 26.03
C GLU A 108 12.58 13.60 27.28
N GLU A 109 12.46 13.03 28.48
CA GLU A 109 12.66 13.77 29.74
C GLU A 109 14.11 14.28 29.89
N GLN A 110 15.10 13.48 29.50
CA GLN A 110 16.50 13.90 29.50
C GLN A 110 16.71 15.11 28.56
N PHE A 111 16.04 15.16 27.40
CA PHE A 111 16.10 16.32 26.51
C PHE A 111 15.47 17.57 27.14
N ASP A 112 14.33 17.44 27.83
CA ASP A 112 13.74 18.57 28.56
C ASP A 112 14.70 19.09 29.64
N ARG A 113 15.34 18.20 30.40
CA ARG A 113 16.35 18.57 31.40
C ARG A 113 17.57 19.25 30.79
N ILE A 114 17.99 18.86 29.58
CA ILE A 114 19.06 19.54 28.83
C ILE A 114 18.63 20.95 28.42
N ALA A 115 17.40 21.10 27.91
CA ALA A 115 16.85 22.41 27.54
C ALA A 115 16.75 23.37 28.73
N GLU A 116 16.48 22.84 29.93
CA GLU A 116 16.48 23.59 31.20
C GLU A 116 17.89 23.80 31.80
N GLY A 117 18.95 23.26 31.19
CA GLY A 117 20.32 23.35 31.70
C GLY A 117 20.63 22.45 32.90
N LYS A 118 19.72 21.52 33.25
CA LYS A 118 19.84 20.58 34.38
C LYS A 118 20.63 19.31 34.06
N LEU A 119 20.96 19.08 32.78
CA LEU A 119 21.72 17.92 32.31
C LEU A 119 22.68 18.34 31.18
N LYS A 120 23.90 17.80 31.19
CA LYS A 120 24.88 18.03 30.11
C LYS A 120 24.62 17.04 28.96
N LEU A 121 24.38 17.57 27.76
CA LEU A 121 24.14 16.78 26.53
C LEU A 121 25.25 15.76 26.26
N THR A 122 26.51 16.18 26.39
CA THR A 122 27.67 15.31 26.09
C THR A 122 27.70 14.07 26.98
N GLY A 123 27.44 14.23 28.28
CA GLY A 123 27.42 13.11 29.23
C GLY A 123 26.24 12.15 29.01
N MET A 124 25.10 12.66 28.53
CA MET A 124 23.95 11.83 28.13
C MET A 124 24.29 11.01 26.88
N LEU A 125 24.84 11.66 25.84
CA LEU A 125 25.22 11.02 24.58
C LEU A 125 26.29 9.94 24.77
N GLU A 126 27.31 10.21 25.58
CA GLU A 126 28.39 9.25 25.84
C GLU A 126 27.88 7.98 26.51
N LYS A 127 27.00 8.13 27.52
CA LYS A 127 26.37 7.00 28.21
C LYS A 127 25.51 6.16 27.26
N PHE A 128 24.67 6.83 26.46
CA PHE A 128 23.82 6.15 25.48
C PHE A 128 24.67 5.40 24.44
N TYR A 129 25.62 6.09 23.81
CA TYR A 129 26.40 5.55 22.70
C TYR A 129 27.22 4.33 23.12
N ASN A 130 27.85 4.36 24.30
CA ASN A 130 28.69 3.24 24.77
C ASN A 130 27.90 1.95 24.96
N SER A 131 26.64 2.02 25.41
CA SER A 131 25.76 0.84 25.50
C SER A 131 25.26 0.44 24.11
N PHE A 132 24.74 1.40 23.35
CA PHE A 132 24.13 1.13 22.05
C PHE A 132 25.13 0.56 21.04
N HIS A 133 26.38 1.02 21.05
CA HIS A 133 27.42 0.54 20.14
C HIS A 133 27.67 -0.96 20.29
N LYS A 134 27.71 -1.45 21.54
CA LYS A 134 27.83 -2.90 21.82
C LYS A 134 26.64 -3.68 21.28
N THR A 135 25.44 -3.14 21.41
CA THR A 135 24.23 -3.76 20.85
C THR A 135 24.27 -3.81 19.32
N ILE A 136 24.81 -2.77 18.67
CA ILE A 136 25.04 -2.77 17.22
C ILE A 136 26.04 -3.86 16.82
N GLU A 137 27.19 -3.95 17.49
CA GLU A 137 28.21 -4.98 17.21
C GLU A 137 27.61 -6.38 17.32
N ASN A 138 26.90 -6.66 18.42
CA ASN A 138 26.21 -7.93 18.64
C ASN A 138 25.17 -8.23 17.56
N ALA A 139 24.39 -7.23 17.13
CA ALA A 139 23.38 -7.40 16.08
C ALA A 139 24.00 -7.68 14.71
N LEU A 140 25.13 -7.05 14.39
CA LEU A 140 25.87 -7.26 13.14
C LEU A 140 26.55 -8.64 13.08
N GLU A 141 27.02 -9.15 14.22
CA GLU A 141 27.60 -10.51 14.32
C GLU A 141 26.53 -11.59 14.20
N LYS A 142 25.35 -11.37 14.81
CA LYS A 142 24.18 -12.25 14.72
C LYS A 142 23.46 -12.12 13.38
N LYS A 143 24.15 -12.13 12.24
CA LYS A 143 23.57 -12.25 10.88
C LYS A 143 22.81 -13.57 10.70
N VAL A 144 21.75 -13.77 11.47
CA VAL A 144 20.77 -14.82 11.27
C VAL A 144 19.99 -14.39 10.03
N LYS A 145 20.20 -15.13 8.95
CA LYS A 145 19.36 -15.11 7.76
C LYS A 145 17.93 -15.51 8.17
N LYS A 146 17.18 -14.67 8.88
CA LYS A 146 15.72 -14.70 8.76
C LYS A 146 15.47 -14.27 7.32
N THR A 147 15.34 -15.25 6.44
CA THR A 147 15.07 -15.06 5.01
C THR A 147 13.75 -14.31 4.76
N GLY A 148 13.00 -13.96 5.81
CA GLY A 148 11.68 -13.38 5.73
C GLY A 148 10.71 -14.32 5.03
N VAL A 149 11.04 -15.62 4.97
CA VAL A 149 10.26 -16.67 4.30
C VAL A 149 9.46 -17.42 5.34
N ARG A 150 8.13 -17.38 5.21
CA ARG A 150 7.19 -18.18 6.01
C ARG A 150 6.64 -19.30 5.13
N PHE A 151 6.85 -20.54 5.54
CA PHE A 151 6.31 -21.71 4.86
C PHE A 151 4.84 -21.91 5.21
N LEU A 152 3.99 -22.10 4.19
CA LEU A 152 2.54 -22.26 4.35
C LEU A 152 2.06 -23.72 4.21
N GLY A 153 2.88 -24.59 3.62
CA GLY A 153 2.53 -25.98 3.32
C GLY A 153 2.87 -26.36 1.88
N ASN A 154 2.40 -27.52 1.44
CA ASN A 154 2.60 -28.00 0.07
C ASN A 154 1.32 -27.79 -0.77
N HIS A 155 1.51 -27.56 -2.07
CA HIS A 155 0.42 -27.49 -3.04
C HIS A 155 -0.32 -28.83 -3.08
N PRO A 156 -1.66 -28.86 -2.94
CA PRO A 156 -2.40 -30.11 -2.81
C PRO A 156 -2.31 -31.01 -4.06
N GLU A 157 -2.26 -30.43 -5.26
CA GLU A 157 -2.17 -31.19 -6.52
C GLU A 157 -0.73 -31.53 -6.95
N THR A 158 0.22 -30.58 -6.83
CA THR A 158 1.59 -30.76 -7.37
C THR A 158 2.60 -31.22 -6.32
N GLY A 159 2.27 -31.12 -5.02
CA GLY A 159 3.18 -31.41 -3.92
C GLY A 159 4.29 -30.36 -3.70
N GLU A 160 4.33 -29.31 -4.52
CA GLU A 160 5.38 -28.28 -4.45
C GLU A 160 5.25 -27.41 -3.18
N PRO A 161 6.37 -26.99 -2.57
CA PRO A 161 6.33 -26.15 -1.38
C PRO A 161 5.75 -24.76 -1.71
N VAL A 162 4.93 -24.25 -0.79
CA VAL A 162 4.32 -22.92 -0.87
C VAL A 162 4.82 -22.08 0.29
N SER A 163 5.35 -20.91 -0.01
CA SER A 163 5.86 -19.98 1.01
C SER A 163 5.53 -18.54 0.67
N VAL A 164 5.63 -17.64 1.65
CA VAL A 164 5.49 -16.20 1.45
C VAL A 164 6.72 -15.48 1.95
N LYS A 165 7.13 -14.43 1.25
CA LYS A 165 8.32 -13.65 1.60
C LYS A 165 8.27 -12.21 1.13
N MET A 166 9.16 -11.37 1.64
CA MET A 166 9.36 -10.02 1.13
C MET A 166 10.23 -10.05 -0.14
N GLY A 167 9.64 -9.71 -1.28
CA GLY A 167 10.35 -9.54 -2.55
C GLY A 167 10.75 -8.09 -2.84
N ARG A 168 11.47 -7.85 -3.94
CA ARG A 168 11.89 -6.50 -4.39
C ARG A 168 10.72 -5.52 -4.54
N PHE A 169 9.54 -6.03 -4.88
CA PHE A 169 8.35 -5.22 -5.18
C PHE A 169 7.24 -5.35 -4.13
N GLY A 170 7.55 -5.91 -2.96
CA GLY A 170 6.58 -6.12 -1.88
C GLY A 170 6.42 -7.60 -1.51
N PRO A 171 5.43 -7.91 -0.63
CA PRO A 171 5.16 -9.27 -0.19
C PRO A 171 4.68 -10.15 -1.35
N VAL A 172 5.24 -11.35 -1.45
CA VAL A 172 5.01 -12.28 -2.56
C VAL A 172 4.84 -13.71 -2.04
N ALA A 173 3.90 -14.45 -2.62
CA ALA A 173 3.79 -15.89 -2.48
C ALA A 173 4.65 -16.58 -3.54
N GLN A 174 5.23 -17.71 -3.18
CA GLN A 174 6.09 -18.54 -4.01
C GLN A 174 5.57 -19.98 -4.01
N ILE A 175 5.46 -20.60 -5.19
CA ILE A 175 5.27 -22.05 -5.35
C ILE A 175 6.52 -22.64 -5.99
N GLY A 176 7.02 -23.74 -5.41
CA GLY A 176 8.27 -24.38 -5.79
C GLY A 176 9.46 -23.82 -5.02
N ASP A 177 10.61 -24.48 -5.15
CA ASP A 177 11.87 -24.05 -4.53
C ASP A 177 12.85 -23.55 -5.59
N THR A 178 13.69 -22.60 -5.18
CA THR A 178 14.85 -22.11 -5.93
C THR A 178 15.93 -23.17 -6.13
N GLU A 179 15.92 -24.25 -5.35
CA GLU A 179 16.87 -25.37 -5.46
C GLU A 179 16.43 -26.45 -6.46
N SER A 180 15.20 -26.39 -6.97
CA SER A 180 14.71 -27.35 -7.97
C SER A 180 15.03 -26.91 -9.39
N ASP A 181 15.16 -27.86 -10.34
CA ASP A 181 15.32 -27.56 -11.78
C ASP A 181 14.12 -26.78 -12.38
N LYS A 182 12.98 -26.75 -11.68
CA LYS A 182 11.80 -26.00 -12.11
C LYS A 182 11.85 -24.57 -11.59
N LYS A 183 11.63 -23.60 -12.48
CA LYS A 183 11.57 -22.19 -12.11
C LYS A 183 10.40 -21.94 -11.12
N PRO A 184 10.66 -21.36 -9.94
CA PRO A 184 9.60 -21.06 -8.98
C PRO A 184 8.65 -20.01 -9.55
N ARG A 185 7.37 -20.16 -9.20
CA ARG A 185 6.32 -19.22 -9.60
C ARG A 185 6.11 -18.22 -8.48
N PHE A 186 5.79 -16.98 -8.83
CA PHE A 186 5.55 -15.89 -7.88
C PHE A 186 4.21 -15.21 -8.12
N ALA A 187 3.52 -14.85 -7.04
CA ALA A 187 2.31 -14.05 -7.07
C ALA A 187 2.31 -13.02 -5.95
N SER A 188 2.09 -11.74 -6.27
CA SER A 188 2.07 -10.65 -5.28
C SER A 188 0.86 -10.78 -4.35
N LEU A 189 1.05 -10.53 -3.06
CA LEU A 189 -0.07 -10.48 -2.11
C LEU A 189 -0.96 -9.25 -2.37
N ALA A 190 -2.25 -9.39 -2.08
CA ALA A 190 -3.18 -8.26 -2.11
C ALA A 190 -2.90 -7.29 -0.95
N ARG A 191 -3.28 -6.01 -1.10
CA ARG A 191 -3.01 -4.96 -0.10
C ARG A 191 -3.58 -5.25 1.30
N ASN A 192 -4.62 -6.07 1.38
CA ASN A 192 -5.29 -6.45 2.62
C ASN A 192 -4.78 -7.78 3.21
N GLN A 193 -3.88 -8.47 2.52
CA GLN A 193 -3.24 -9.70 2.99
C GLN A 193 -1.90 -9.35 3.63
N LEU A 194 -1.52 -10.13 4.64
CA LEU A 194 -0.26 -9.99 5.36
C LEU A 194 0.49 -11.31 5.32
N LEU A 195 1.82 -11.25 5.27
CA LEU A 195 2.71 -12.41 5.30
C LEU A 195 2.42 -13.29 6.53
N GLU A 196 2.10 -12.69 7.67
CA GLU A 196 1.86 -13.37 8.94
C GLU A 196 0.51 -14.09 9.02
N THR A 197 -0.52 -13.57 8.36
CA THR A 197 -1.90 -14.08 8.53
C THR A 197 -2.43 -14.84 7.33
N ILE A 198 -1.81 -14.68 6.15
CA ILE A 198 -2.25 -15.36 4.95
C ILE A 198 -2.17 -16.89 5.12
N THR A 199 -3.21 -17.55 4.65
CA THR A 199 -3.35 -19.01 4.66
C THR A 199 -2.83 -19.63 3.35
N LEU A 200 -2.57 -20.94 3.37
CA LEU A 200 -2.18 -21.69 2.17
C LEU A 200 -3.23 -21.54 1.05
N GLU A 201 -4.51 -21.66 1.37
CA GLU A 201 -5.61 -21.53 0.41
C GLU A 201 -5.65 -20.14 -0.25
N GLU A 202 -5.53 -19.08 0.56
CA GLU A 202 -5.47 -17.71 0.06
C GLU A 202 -4.25 -17.47 -0.82
N ALA A 203 -3.09 -18.03 -0.46
CA ALA A 203 -1.86 -17.92 -1.23
C ALA A 203 -1.96 -18.65 -2.58
N LEU A 204 -2.53 -19.86 -2.61
CA LEU A 204 -2.78 -20.62 -3.84
C LEU A 204 -3.73 -19.87 -4.78
N ASN A 205 -4.75 -19.20 -4.24
CA ASN A 205 -5.69 -18.43 -5.04
C ASN A 205 -5.00 -17.29 -5.82
N LEU A 206 -3.88 -16.73 -5.31
CA LEU A 206 -3.11 -15.69 -6.01
C LEU A 206 -2.54 -16.15 -7.36
N PHE A 207 -2.25 -17.44 -7.50
CA PHE A 207 -1.67 -18.03 -8.71
C PHE A 207 -2.69 -18.34 -9.81
N ARG A 208 -3.98 -18.07 -9.57
CA ARG A 208 -5.01 -18.11 -10.62
C ARG A 208 -4.89 -16.94 -11.60
N LEU A 209 -4.03 -15.97 -11.29
CA LEU A 209 -3.75 -14.81 -12.13
C LEU A 209 -2.28 -14.85 -12.60
N PRO A 210 -1.97 -14.34 -13.81
CA PRO A 210 -2.92 -13.79 -14.78
C PRO A 210 -3.79 -14.86 -15.44
N ARG A 211 -5.03 -14.52 -15.83
CA ARG A 211 -5.93 -15.41 -16.59
C ARG A 211 -6.47 -14.73 -17.85
N SER A 212 -6.68 -15.53 -18.89
CA SER A 212 -7.34 -15.06 -20.11
C SER A 212 -8.83 -14.84 -19.89
N LEU A 213 -9.35 -13.74 -20.46
CA LEU A 213 -10.77 -13.42 -20.54
C LEU A 213 -11.34 -13.67 -21.95
N GLY A 214 -10.53 -14.21 -22.87
CA GLY A 214 -10.89 -14.42 -24.26
C GLY A 214 -10.40 -13.31 -25.21
N MET A 215 -10.87 -13.36 -26.45
CA MET A 215 -10.48 -12.42 -27.50
C MET A 215 -11.49 -11.28 -27.66
N HIS A 216 -11.00 -10.09 -27.92
CA HIS A 216 -11.77 -8.92 -28.31
C HIS A 216 -11.11 -8.30 -29.55
N GLU A 217 -11.86 -8.16 -30.65
CA GLU A 217 -11.36 -7.56 -31.91
C GLU A 217 -10.02 -8.14 -32.41
N GLY A 218 -9.80 -9.45 -32.20
CA GLY A 218 -8.60 -10.18 -32.63
C GLY A 218 -7.45 -10.19 -31.63
N GLU A 219 -7.55 -9.44 -30.53
CA GLU A 219 -6.52 -9.34 -29.50
C GLU A 219 -6.98 -9.99 -28.18
N GLU A 220 -6.04 -10.60 -27.45
CA GLU A 220 -6.36 -11.27 -26.19
C GLU A 220 -6.51 -10.28 -25.03
N MET A 221 -7.57 -10.45 -24.24
CA MET A 221 -7.74 -9.78 -22.96
C MET A 221 -7.25 -10.66 -21.82
N VAL A 222 -6.30 -10.15 -21.02
CA VAL A 222 -5.74 -10.88 -19.88
C VAL A 222 -5.92 -10.07 -18.61
N VAL A 223 -6.58 -10.63 -17.59
CA VAL A 223 -6.66 -9.99 -16.27
C VAL A 223 -5.49 -10.44 -15.40
N GLY A 224 -4.91 -9.49 -14.64
CA GLY A 224 -3.81 -9.76 -13.73
C GLY A 224 -3.73 -8.72 -12.61
N VAL A 225 -2.74 -8.89 -11.73
CA VAL A 225 -2.45 -7.94 -10.64
C VAL A 225 -1.05 -7.40 -10.80
N GLY A 226 -0.92 -6.07 -10.82
CA GLY A 226 0.35 -5.37 -10.90
C GLY A 226 0.58 -4.46 -9.70
N LYS A 227 1.69 -3.70 -9.73
CA LYS A 227 2.09 -2.75 -8.67
C LYS A 227 0.98 -1.77 -8.27
N PHE A 228 0.20 -1.32 -9.24
CA PHE A 228 -0.84 -0.30 -9.03
C PHE A 228 -2.22 -0.89 -8.70
N GLY A 229 -2.36 -2.21 -8.73
CA GLY A 229 -3.61 -2.93 -8.51
C GLY A 229 -3.96 -3.87 -9.67
N PRO A 230 -5.16 -4.46 -9.62
CA PRO A 230 -5.67 -5.33 -10.67
C PRO A 230 -5.96 -4.57 -11.96
N TYR A 231 -5.68 -5.20 -13.10
CA TYR A 231 -5.86 -4.63 -14.43
C TYR A 231 -6.32 -5.67 -15.45
N VAL A 232 -6.94 -5.22 -16.53
CA VAL A 232 -7.07 -5.94 -17.80
C VAL A 232 -5.99 -5.44 -18.75
N ARG A 233 -5.20 -6.34 -19.32
CA ARG A 233 -4.24 -6.05 -20.39
C ARG A 233 -4.88 -6.40 -21.71
N TYR A 234 -4.86 -5.45 -22.64
CA TYR A 234 -5.42 -5.58 -23.97
C TYR A 234 -4.61 -4.69 -24.94
N ASN A 235 -4.20 -5.23 -26.09
CA ASN A 235 -3.40 -4.54 -27.11
C ASN A 235 -2.20 -3.74 -26.53
N GLY A 236 -1.42 -4.38 -25.66
CA GLY A 236 -0.27 -3.77 -24.98
C GLY A 236 -0.59 -2.68 -23.93
N LYS A 237 -1.86 -2.32 -23.76
CA LYS A 237 -2.33 -1.31 -22.80
C LYS A 237 -2.89 -1.97 -21.53
N PHE A 238 -2.91 -1.22 -20.45
CA PHE A 238 -3.37 -1.64 -19.12
C PHE A 238 -4.58 -0.82 -18.69
N TYR A 239 -5.67 -1.49 -18.36
CA TYR A 239 -6.96 -0.92 -17.99
C TYR A 239 -7.28 -1.32 -16.54
N SER A 240 -7.22 -0.36 -15.60
CA SER A 240 -7.40 -0.64 -14.17
C SER A 240 -8.84 -1.06 -13.84
N LEU A 241 -9.00 -2.07 -12.98
CA LEU A 241 -10.30 -2.46 -12.43
C LEU A 241 -10.85 -1.39 -11.46
N LYS A 242 -12.18 -1.19 -11.42
CA LYS A 242 -12.80 -0.24 -10.49
C LYS A 242 -12.84 -0.83 -9.07
N LYS A 243 -12.17 -0.14 -8.14
CA LYS A 243 -12.09 -0.55 -6.74
C LYS A 243 -13.48 -0.73 -6.12
N GLY A 244 -13.73 -1.91 -5.56
CA GLY A 244 -14.96 -2.24 -4.85
C GLY A 244 -16.13 -2.66 -5.75
N LEU A 245 -15.98 -2.58 -7.08
CA LEU A 245 -16.97 -3.05 -8.05
C LEU A 245 -16.45 -4.29 -8.79
N ASP A 246 -15.22 -4.23 -9.27
CA ASP A 246 -14.63 -5.28 -10.10
C ASP A 246 -13.66 -6.14 -9.27
N ASP A 247 -13.81 -7.46 -9.35
CA ASP A 247 -12.92 -8.44 -8.73
C ASP A 247 -12.14 -9.19 -9.82
N PRO A 248 -10.78 -9.21 -9.79
CA PRO A 248 -9.98 -9.83 -10.83
C PRO A 248 -10.19 -11.35 -10.97
N TYR A 249 -10.67 -12.04 -9.93
CA TYR A 249 -10.93 -13.47 -9.97
C TYR A 249 -12.28 -13.81 -10.62
N THR A 250 -13.25 -12.89 -10.60
CA THR A 250 -14.62 -13.13 -11.09
C THR A 250 -15.04 -12.24 -12.25
N ILE A 251 -14.23 -11.24 -12.64
CA ILE A 251 -14.52 -10.35 -13.76
C ILE A 251 -14.77 -11.13 -15.07
N THR A 252 -15.75 -10.68 -15.84
CA THR A 252 -16.20 -11.28 -17.09
C THR A 252 -15.58 -10.61 -18.31
N ALA A 253 -15.59 -11.28 -19.47
CA ALA A 253 -15.14 -10.71 -20.74
C ALA A 253 -15.92 -9.46 -21.12
N GLN A 254 -17.24 -9.47 -20.91
CA GLN A 254 -18.12 -8.33 -21.17
C GLN A 254 -17.71 -7.11 -20.34
N ARG A 255 -17.49 -7.31 -19.04
CA ARG A 255 -17.07 -6.23 -18.13
C ARG A 255 -15.67 -5.70 -18.49
N ALA A 256 -14.77 -6.56 -18.94
CA ALA A 256 -13.46 -6.13 -19.43
C ALA A 256 -13.56 -5.23 -20.68
N VAL A 257 -14.42 -5.58 -21.64
CA VAL A 257 -14.69 -4.74 -22.82
C VAL A 257 -15.28 -3.39 -22.43
N GLU A 258 -16.19 -3.35 -21.45
CA GLU A 258 -16.71 -2.08 -20.92
C GLU A 258 -15.59 -1.20 -20.34
N LEU A 259 -14.69 -1.76 -19.53
CA LEU A 259 -13.56 -1.02 -18.96
C LEU A 259 -12.63 -0.47 -20.04
N ILE A 260 -12.39 -1.23 -21.10
CA ILE A 260 -11.59 -0.80 -22.25
C ILE A 260 -12.25 0.41 -22.93
N ARG A 261 -13.55 0.29 -23.27
CA ARG A 261 -14.31 1.36 -23.94
C ARG A 261 -14.40 2.62 -23.09
N GLU A 262 -14.77 2.49 -21.81
CA GLU A 262 -14.87 3.62 -20.88
C GLU A 262 -13.54 4.40 -20.81
N LYS A 263 -12.42 3.69 -20.77
CA LYS A 263 -11.08 4.28 -20.70
C LYS A 263 -10.71 4.96 -22.01
N GLU A 264 -10.97 4.34 -23.14
CA GLU A 264 -10.69 4.91 -24.46
C GLU A 264 -11.57 6.13 -24.77
N GLU A 265 -12.84 6.11 -24.39
CA GLU A 265 -13.71 7.28 -24.47
C GLU A 265 -13.23 8.40 -23.55
N SER A 266 -12.84 8.07 -22.31
CA SER A 266 -12.29 9.05 -21.36
C SER A 266 -11.01 9.68 -21.90
N ASP A 267 -10.13 8.90 -22.51
CA ASP A 267 -8.89 9.42 -23.09
C ASP A 267 -9.16 10.24 -24.36
N ARG A 268 -10.15 9.86 -25.18
CA ARG A 268 -10.61 10.65 -26.34
C ARG A 268 -11.19 12.00 -25.91
N LYS A 269 -12.00 12.04 -24.85
CA LYS A 269 -12.57 13.28 -24.28
C LYS A 269 -11.52 14.23 -23.71
N LYS A 270 -10.30 13.74 -23.42
CA LYS A 270 -9.20 14.62 -23.01
C LYS A 270 -8.57 15.34 -24.20
N ILE A 271 -8.69 14.81 -25.41
CA ILE A 271 -8.14 15.43 -26.60
C ILE A 271 -9.10 16.55 -27.02
N ILE A 272 -8.60 17.79 -26.97
CA ILE A 272 -9.31 18.98 -27.43
C ILE A 272 -9.11 19.13 -28.94
N LYS A 273 -7.86 19.01 -29.40
CA LYS A 273 -7.49 18.97 -30.82
C LYS A 273 -6.29 18.06 -31.03
N ASP A 274 -6.28 17.38 -32.18
CA ASP A 274 -5.18 16.54 -32.62
C ASP A 274 -4.72 17.01 -34.01
N PHE A 275 -3.45 17.39 -34.11
CA PHE A 275 -2.79 17.82 -35.36
C PHE A 275 -1.76 16.80 -35.85
N GLY A 276 -1.77 15.58 -35.30
CA GLY A 276 -0.82 14.51 -35.58
C GLY A 276 0.40 14.56 -34.64
N ASP A 277 1.39 15.38 -34.98
CA ASP A 277 2.61 15.55 -34.16
C ASP A 277 2.39 16.40 -32.90
N ILE A 278 1.26 17.13 -32.84
CA ILE A 278 0.90 18.03 -31.75
C ILE A 278 -0.52 17.73 -31.31
N GLN A 279 -0.73 17.56 -30.00
CA GLN A 279 -2.06 17.39 -29.42
C GLN A 279 -2.32 18.44 -28.34
N ILE A 280 -3.54 18.96 -28.30
CA ILE A 280 -4.04 19.78 -27.21
C ILE A 280 -4.86 18.88 -26.29
N LEU A 281 -4.45 18.76 -25.03
CA LEU A 281 -5.06 17.86 -24.05
C LEU A 281 -5.59 18.63 -22.85
N ASN A 282 -6.72 18.19 -22.31
CA ASN A 282 -7.28 18.73 -21.07
C ASN A 282 -6.67 18.02 -19.84
N GLY A 283 -5.88 18.74 -19.06
CA GLY A 283 -5.21 18.23 -17.86
C GLY A 283 -5.87 18.67 -16.56
N ARG A 284 -5.36 18.16 -15.42
CA ARG A 284 -5.85 18.52 -14.07
C ARG A 284 -5.77 20.02 -13.77
N TYR A 285 -4.85 20.74 -14.40
CA TYR A 285 -4.58 22.16 -14.16
C TYR A 285 -4.99 23.07 -15.35
N GLY A 286 -5.82 22.54 -16.25
CA GLY A 286 -6.23 23.19 -17.49
C GLY A 286 -5.62 22.56 -18.75
N PRO A 287 -5.97 23.07 -19.93
CA PRO A 287 -5.51 22.56 -21.21
C PRO A 287 -4.01 22.83 -21.42
N TYR A 288 -3.34 21.90 -22.10
CA TYR A 288 -1.91 21.97 -22.40
C TYR A 288 -1.61 21.34 -23.77
N ILE A 289 -0.48 21.73 -24.37
CA ILE A 289 0.00 21.19 -25.64
C ILE A 289 1.00 20.07 -25.34
N THR A 290 0.95 18.96 -26.08
CA THR A 290 1.96 17.90 -26.03
C THR A 290 2.57 17.66 -27.41
N LYS A 291 3.90 17.57 -27.45
CA LYS A 291 4.70 17.25 -28.65
C LYS A 291 5.94 16.47 -28.21
N ASP A 292 6.26 15.36 -28.87
CA ASP A 292 7.45 14.53 -28.59
C ASP A 292 7.65 14.17 -27.10
N LYS A 293 6.56 13.81 -26.41
CA LYS A 293 6.52 13.50 -24.97
C LYS A 293 6.84 14.68 -24.03
N LYS A 294 6.98 15.89 -24.55
CA LYS A 294 7.09 17.13 -23.78
C LYS A 294 5.71 17.81 -23.67
N ASN A 295 5.47 18.43 -22.52
CA ASN A 295 4.24 19.17 -22.25
C ASN A 295 4.52 20.67 -22.15
N TYR A 296 3.70 21.46 -22.80
CA TYR A 296 3.81 22.90 -22.94
C TYR A 296 2.54 23.57 -22.42
N ARG A 297 2.71 24.60 -21.61
CA ARG A 297 1.59 25.31 -20.98
C ARG A 297 1.01 26.32 -21.96
N ILE A 298 -0.31 26.31 -22.13
CA ILE A 298 -1.01 27.34 -22.89
C ILE A 298 -1.07 28.64 -22.05
N PRO A 299 -0.75 29.81 -22.62
CA PRO A 299 -0.84 31.09 -21.92
C PRO A 299 -2.22 31.36 -21.32
N ARG A 300 -2.27 32.10 -20.20
CA ARG A 300 -3.54 32.47 -19.56
C ARG A 300 -4.28 33.47 -20.44
N GLY A 301 -5.49 33.11 -20.88
CA GLY A 301 -6.35 33.95 -21.71
C GLY A 301 -6.61 33.39 -23.10
N ASP A 302 -5.79 32.45 -23.56
CA ASP A 302 -5.98 31.79 -24.86
C ASP A 302 -7.05 30.70 -24.78
N ASP A 303 -7.88 30.62 -25.82
CA ASP A 303 -8.92 29.60 -25.96
C ASP A 303 -8.34 28.35 -26.64
N ALA A 304 -8.14 27.30 -25.85
CA ALA A 304 -7.54 26.04 -26.31
C ALA A 304 -8.32 25.37 -27.46
N GLU A 305 -9.61 25.65 -27.60
CA GLU A 305 -10.43 25.14 -28.71
C GLU A 305 -10.23 25.92 -30.01
N LYS A 306 -9.68 27.13 -29.96
CA LYS A 306 -9.46 27.98 -31.14
C LYS A 306 -8.03 27.91 -31.67
N LEU A 307 -7.08 27.48 -30.86
CA LEU A 307 -5.68 27.39 -31.26
C LEU A 307 -5.48 26.59 -32.55
N THR A 308 -4.68 27.13 -33.47
CA THR A 308 -4.23 26.45 -34.69
C THR A 308 -2.91 25.71 -34.47
N LYS A 309 -2.49 24.92 -35.47
CA LYS A 309 -1.23 24.18 -35.42
C LYS A 309 -0.03 25.13 -35.35
N GLU A 310 -0.08 26.22 -36.09
CA GLU A 310 0.97 27.25 -36.18
C GLU A 310 1.13 27.97 -34.84
N GLU A 311 0.02 28.34 -34.19
CA GLU A 311 0.03 28.97 -32.87
C GLU A 311 0.58 28.04 -31.79
N CYS A 312 0.23 26.75 -31.85
CA CYS A 312 0.79 25.74 -30.95
C CYS A 312 2.32 25.61 -31.12
N MET A 313 2.82 25.64 -32.36
CA MET A 313 4.26 25.64 -32.64
C MET A 313 4.96 26.88 -32.11
N ALA A 314 4.37 28.06 -32.28
CA ALA A 314 4.93 29.31 -31.75
C ALA A 314 5.04 29.29 -30.21
N ILE A 315 4.05 28.72 -29.52
CA ILE A 315 4.08 28.54 -28.05
C ILE A 315 5.20 27.57 -27.64
N ILE A 316 5.37 26.46 -28.38
CA ILE A 316 6.43 25.48 -28.15
C ILE A 316 7.81 26.13 -28.30
N GLU A 317 8.07 26.80 -29.42
CA GLU A 317 9.36 27.45 -29.71
C GLU A 317 9.71 28.53 -28.68
N LYS A 318 8.73 29.35 -28.29
CA LYS A 318 8.93 30.40 -27.28
C LYS A 318 9.24 29.78 -25.90
N THR A 319 8.61 28.66 -25.57
CA THR A 319 8.84 27.97 -24.29
C THR A 319 10.20 27.29 -24.27
N ASP A 320 10.62 26.67 -25.36
CA ASP A 320 11.94 26.02 -25.46
C ASP A 320 13.07 27.06 -25.48
N LYS A 321 12.89 28.23 -26.12
CA LYS A 321 13.84 29.36 -26.05
C LYS A 321 14.01 29.96 -24.65
N ASN A 322 12.96 29.96 -23.84
CA ASN A 322 13.02 30.47 -22.46
C ASN A 322 13.60 29.47 -21.45
N LYS A 323 13.83 28.21 -21.86
CA LYS A 323 14.43 27.16 -21.03
C LYS A 323 15.91 26.89 -21.37
N ALA A 324 16.38 27.38 -22.51
CA ALA A 324 17.79 27.36 -22.92
C ALA A 324 18.55 28.52 -22.26
#